data_AF-A0A919HIS4-F1
#
_entry.id   AF-A0A919HIS4-F1
#
_cell.length_a   1.000
_cell.length_b   1.000
_cell.length_c   1.000
_cell.angle_alpha   90.00
_cell.angle_beta   90.00
_cell.angle_gamma   90.00
#
_symmetry.space_group_name_H-M   'P 1'
#
loop_
_entity.id
_entity.type
_entity.pdbx_description
1 polymer ?
#
loop_
_entity_poly.entity_id
_entity_poly.type
_entity_poly.pdbx_seq_one_letter_code
_entity_poly.pdbx_strand_id
1 'polypeptide(L)'
;MSLRPFSDHQRGLFVSVDGPSGAGKSTIVQHLAQLLVAAGEEVHVTAEPSTGPIGALCRELTETTTGHALACLYAADRYHHLEAEVRPDTETDRVVLSDRYIPSGLVMQRFDGIDPAFLWELNAEADRPDSPSSWKPTPRSSRNGSRSTARTIASSSRRAVRTLRRTPTGKPPND
;
A
#
# COMPACT_ATOMS: atom_id res chain seq x y z
N MET A 1 -13.41 -10.85 -20.97
CA MET A 1 -13.10 -9.60 -20.23
C MET A 1 -11.60 -9.41 -20.28
N SER A 2 -11.11 -8.47 -21.09
CA SER A 2 -9.67 -8.25 -21.30
C SER A 2 -9.15 -7.36 -20.18
N LEU A 3 -8.49 -7.97 -19.21
CA LEU A 3 -7.77 -7.27 -18.17
C LEU A 3 -6.63 -6.47 -18.84
N ARG A 4 -6.53 -5.14 -18.57
CA ARG A 4 -5.38 -4.35 -19.04
C ARG A 4 -4.07 -5.01 -18.52
N PRO A 5 -2.97 -5.00 -19.30
CA PRO A 5 -1.67 -5.49 -18.82
C PRO A 5 -1.24 -4.72 -17.57
N PHE A 6 -0.29 -5.29 -16.81
CA PHE A 6 0.40 -4.53 -15.77
C PHE A 6 0.89 -3.22 -16.39
N SER A 7 0.72 -2.12 -15.68
CA SER A 7 1.13 -0.82 -16.13
C SER A 7 2.60 -0.91 -16.56
N ASP A 8 2.92 -0.67 -17.84
CA ASP A 8 4.28 -0.67 -18.39
C ASP A 8 5.05 0.58 -17.93
N HIS A 9 4.98 0.89 -16.63
CA HIS A 9 5.65 2.00 -16.03
C HIS A 9 7.17 1.74 -16.08
N GLN A 10 7.80 2.21 -17.16
CA GLN A 10 9.23 2.50 -17.22
C GLN A 10 9.64 3.55 -16.17
N ARG A 11 8.68 4.17 -15.48
CA ARG A 11 8.83 5.27 -14.52
C ARG A 11 7.92 5.07 -13.29
N GLY A 12 8.50 5.09 -12.09
CA GLY A 12 7.83 4.94 -10.79
C GLY A 12 7.37 3.53 -10.42
N LEU A 13 6.89 3.34 -9.18
CA LEU A 13 6.32 2.08 -8.69
C LEU A 13 5.07 2.35 -7.85
N PHE A 14 3.95 1.69 -8.15
CA PHE A 14 2.74 1.72 -7.33
C PHE A 14 2.49 0.36 -6.65
N VAL A 15 2.48 0.32 -5.32
CA VAL A 15 2.20 -0.90 -4.53
C VAL A 15 1.07 -0.64 -3.55
N SER A 16 0.07 -1.52 -3.53
CA SER A 16 -0.91 -1.57 -2.43
C SER A 16 -0.60 -2.68 -1.44
N VAL A 17 -0.90 -2.44 -0.17
CA VAL A 17 -0.89 -3.47 0.88
C VAL A 17 -2.32 -3.66 1.36
N ASP A 18 -2.89 -4.82 1.05
CA ASP A 18 -4.28 -5.17 1.37
C ASP A 18 -4.37 -6.29 2.40
N GLY A 19 -5.52 -6.35 3.10
CA GLY A 19 -5.78 -7.36 4.11
C GLY A 19 -6.74 -6.90 5.21
N PRO A 20 -7.10 -7.82 6.13
CA PRO A 20 -8.12 -7.57 7.15
C PRO A 20 -7.70 -6.43 8.11
N SER A 21 -8.69 -5.81 8.75
CA SER A 21 -8.43 -4.81 9.80
C SER A 21 -7.65 -5.46 10.96
N GLY A 22 -6.76 -4.70 11.60
CA GLY A 22 -5.91 -5.22 12.69
C GLY A 22 -4.70 -6.07 12.26
N ALA A 23 -4.53 -6.39 10.97
CA ALA A 23 -3.40 -7.20 10.48
C ALA A 23 -2.03 -6.49 10.47
N GLY A 24 -1.94 -5.25 10.98
CA GLY A 24 -0.69 -4.49 11.02
C GLY A 24 -0.23 -3.91 9.67
N LYS A 25 -1.13 -3.78 8.69
CA LYS A 25 -0.81 -3.25 7.34
C LYS A 25 -0.13 -1.89 7.37
N SER A 26 -0.67 -0.94 8.15
CA SER A 26 -0.07 0.38 8.30
C SER A 26 1.36 0.30 8.84
N THR A 27 1.63 -0.62 9.78
CA THR A 27 2.99 -0.89 10.27
C THR A 27 3.88 -1.45 9.17
N ILE A 28 3.39 -2.39 8.37
CA ILE A 28 4.12 -2.97 7.23
C ILE A 28 4.45 -1.90 6.19
N VAL A 29 3.47 -1.07 5.81
CA VAL A 29 3.65 0.03 4.85
C VAL A 29 4.71 1.01 5.34
N GLN A 30 4.63 1.42 6.61
CA GLN A 30 5.63 2.33 7.19
C GLN A 30 7.03 1.72 7.25
N HIS A 31 7.14 0.43 7.61
CA HIS A 31 8.43 -0.25 7.62
C HIS A 31 9.02 -0.40 6.21
N LEU A 32 8.19 -0.74 5.23
CA LEU A 32 8.59 -0.84 3.82
C LEU A 32 9.05 0.52 3.30
N ALA A 33 8.33 1.60 3.61
CA ALA A 33 8.72 2.96 3.26
C ALA A 33 10.10 3.31 3.80
N GLN A 34 10.37 3.01 5.08
CA GLN A 34 11.68 3.24 5.69
C GLN A 34 12.81 2.45 4.99
N LEU A 35 12.56 1.20 4.61
CA LEU A 35 13.54 0.38 3.90
C LEU A 35 13.86 0.94 2.51
N LEU A 36 12.85 1.40 1.77
CA LEU A 36 13.01 1.98 0.43
C LEU A 36 13.71 3.34 0.49
N VAL A 37 13.35 4.20 1.45
CA VAL A 37 14.07 5.46 1.70
C VAL A 37 15.54 5.19 2.05
N ALA A 38 15.82 4.20 2.91
CA ALA A 38 17.19 3.80 3.23
C ALA A 38 17.94 3.19 2.02
N ALA A 39 17.22 2.61 1.06
CA ALA A 39 17.79 2.16 -0.20
C ALA A 39 18.14 3.33 -1.14
N GLY A 40 17.53 4.49 -0.94
CA GLY A 40 17.77 5.73 -1.68
C GLY A 40 16.60 6.13 -2.59
N GLU A 41 15.43 5.51 -2.42
CA GLU A 41 14.22 5.82 -3.21
C GLU A 41 13.40 6.94 -2.59
N GLU A 42 12.72 7.69 -3.46
CA GLU A 42 11.69 8.64 -3.04
C GLU A 42 10.37 7.90 -2.86
N VAL A 43 9.78 8.00 -1.68
CA VAL A 43 8.57 7.26 -1.32
C VAL A 43 7.45 8.21 -0.95
N HIS A 44 6.27 7.98 -1.51
CA HIS A 44 5.00 8.55 -1.08
C HIS A 44 4.17 7.48 -0.41
N VAL A 45 3.68 7.74 0.80
CA VAL A 45 2.80 6.82 1.53
C VAL A 45 1.42 7.43 1.58
N THR A 46 0.43 6.66 1.14
CA THR A 46 -0.97 7.06 1.09
C THR A 46 -1.88 5.89 1.49
N ALA A 47 -3.20 6.07 1.44
CA ALA A 47 -4.18 5.06 1.86
C ALA A 47 -5.55 5.29 1.22
N GLU A 48 -6.37 4.24 1.13
CA GLU A 48 -7.79 4.34 0.80
C GLU A 48 -8.70 3.93 1.98
N PRO A 49 -9.76 4.71 2.32
CA PRO A 49 -10.14 5.98 1.70
C PRO A 49 -9.07 7.06 1.82
N SER A 50 -8.96 7.94 0.83
CA SER A 50 -7.91 8.98 0.72
C SER A 50 -8.06 10.07 1.78
N THR A 51 -7.03 10.87 2.00
CA THR A 51 -7.12 12.01 2.95
C THR A 51 -7.85 13.22 2.34
N GLY A 52 -8.17 13.17 1.05
CA GLY A 52 -8.90 14.21 0.33
C GLY A 52 -10.39 14.29 0.72
N PRO A 53 -11.13 15.27 0.17
CA PRO A 53 -12.52 15.52 0.55
C PRO A 53 -13.46 14.34 0.33
N ILE A 54 -13.29 13.59 -0.76
CA ILE A 54 -14.13 12.41 -1.06
C ILE A 54 -13.84 11.29 -0.06
N GLY A 55 -12.57 11.01 0.23
CA GLY A 55 -12.18 10.01 1.20
C GLY A 55 -12.57 10.38 2.64
N ALA A 56 -12.57 11.67 3.00
CA ALA A 56 -13.14 12.15 4.25
C ALA A 56 -14.64 11.82 4.34
N LEU A 57 -15.39 12.07 3.26
CA LEU A 57 -16.81 11.73 3.18
C LEU A 57 -17.05 10.21 3.25
N CYS A 58 -16.19 9.39 2.62
CA CYS A 58 -16.24 7.92 2.77
C CYS A 58 -16.16 7.51 4.25
N ARG A 59 -15.21 8.07 5.00
CA ARG A 59 -15.03 7.74 6.42
C ARG A 59 -16.19 8.20 7.30
N GLU A 60 -16.81 9.32 6.97
CA GLU A 60 -18.00 9.82 7.66
C GLU A 60 -19.21 8.91 7.44
N LEU A 61 -19.43 8.48 6.20
CA LEU A 61 -20.65 7.76 5.81
C LEU A 61 -20.58 6.24 6.01
N THR A 62 -19.39 5.65 6.17
CA THR A 62 -19.24 4.18 6.21
C THR A 62 -20.01 3.48 7.33
N GLU A 63 -20.35 4.17 8.42
CA GLU A 63 -21.11 3.59 9.54
C GLU A 63 -22.63 3.71 9.37
N THR A 64 -23.09 4.56 8.45
CA THR A 64 -24.52 4.91 8.30
C THR A 64 -25.09 4.63 6.92
N THR A 65 -24.22 4.40 5.94
CA THR A 65 -24.57 4.15 4.54
C THR A 65 -23.94 2.83 4.11
N THR A 66 -24.68 2.03 3.35
CA THR A 66 -24.19 0.78 2.78
C THR A 66 -24.65 0.63 1.33
N GLY A 67 -24.16 -0.41 0.66
CA GLY A 67 -24.64 -0.81 -0.65
C GLY A 67 -24.14 0.07 -1.79
N HIS A 68 -24.94 0.23 -2.86
CA HIS A 68 -24.49 0.87 -4.10
C HIS A 68 -23.97 2.30 -3.90
N ALA A 69 -24.62 3.09 -3.03
CA ALA A 69 -24.19 4.46 -2.76
C ALA A 69 -22.78 4.52 -2.17
N LEU A 70 -22.52 3.71 -1.13
CA LEU A 70 -21.19 3.65 -0.51
C LEU A 70 -20.16 3.06 -1.49
N ALA A 71 -20.52 2.03 -2.26
CA ALA A 71 -19.63 1.44 -3.26
C ALA A 71 -19.20 2.45 -4.33
N CYS A 72 -20.14 3.22 -4.87
CA CYS A 72 -19.86 4.30 -5.82
C CYS A 72 -18.98 5.39 -5.21
N LEU A 73 -19.21 5.75 -3.94
CA LEU A 73 -18.42 6.77 -3.26
C LEU A 73 -16.97 6.32 -3.05
N TYR A 74 -16.75 5.07 -2.64
CA TYR A 74 -15.40 4.49 -2.55
C TYR A 74 -14.68 4.45 -3.91
N ALA A 75 -15.41 4.13 -4.99
CA ALA A 75 -14.83 4.18 -6.33
C ALA A 75 -14.50 5.61 -6.77
N ALA A 76 -15.37 6.58 -6.47
CA ALA A 76 -15.12 8.00 -6.76
C ALA A 76 -13.86 8.50 -6.02
N ASP A 77 -13.71 8.14 -4.74
CA ASP A 77 -12.51 8.45 -3.96
C ASP A 77 -11.25 7.85 -4.59
N ARG A 78 -11.32 6.57 -5.01
CA ARG A 78 -10.21 5.89 -5.69
C ARG A 78 -9.78 6.58 -6.97
N TYR A 79 -10.72 6.93 -7.85
CA TYR A 79 -10.39 7.61 -9.10
C TYR A 79 -9.76 8.98 -8.84
N HIS A 80 -10.30 9.72 -7.87
CA HIS A 80 -9.70 11.00 -7.47
C HIS A 80 -8.30 10.83 -6.88
N HIS A 81 -8.10 9.83 -6.02
CA HIS A 81 -6.81 9.50 -5.41
C HIS A 81 -5.76 9.12 -6.46
N LEU A 82 -6.14 8.34 -7.48
CA LEU A 82 -5.27 8.01 -8.61
C LEU A 82 -4.80 9.26 -9.36
N GLU A 83 -5.72 10.19 -9.64
CA GLU A 83 -5.42 11.43 -10.38
C GLU A 83 -4.64 12.44 -9.55
N ALA A 84 -4.95 12.56 -8.26
CA ALA A 84 -4.40 13.59 -7.38
C ALA A 84 -3.04 13.21 -6.78
N GLU A 85 -2.81 11.92 -6.50
CA GLU A 85 -1.63 11.46 -5.78
C GLU A 85 -0.84 10.40 -6.55
N VAL A 86 -1.48 9.31 -6.99
CA VAL A 86 -0.75 8.12 -7.49
C VAL A 86 -0.06 8.38 -8.82
N ARG A 87 -0.79 8.79 -9.86
CA ARG A 87 -0.24 9.00 -11.20
C ARG A 87 0.84 10.09 -11.24
N PRO A 88 0.66 11.28 -10.61
CA PRO A 88 1.71 12.29 -10.61
C PRO A 88 3.03 11.81 -9.98
N ASP A 89 2.94 11.01 -8.90
CA ASP A 89 4.14 10.50 -8.22
C ASP A 89 4.80 9.37 -9.01
N THR A 90 4.04 8.45 -9.61
CA THR A 90 4.64 7.40 -10.44
C THR A 90 5.27 7.97 -11.71
N GLU A 91 4.68 8.98 -12.33
CA GLU A 91 5.25 9.66 -13.51
C GLU A 91 6.61 10.35 -13.22
N THR A 92 6.91 10.63 -11.95
CA THR A 92 8.13 11.28 -11.47
C THR A 92 9.14 10.32 -10.83
N ASP A 93 9.07 9.03 -11.15
CA ASP A 93 9.97 7.98 -10.65
C ASP A 93 9.91 7.74 -9.14
N ARG A 94 8.82 8.15 -8.47
CA ARG A 94 8.60 7.89 -7.04
C ARG A 94 7.93 6.54 -6.82
N VAL A 95 8.18 5.98 -5.65
CA VAL A 95 7.49 4.78 -5.16
C VAL A 95 6.26 5.21 -4.35
N VAL A 96 5.06 4.87 -4.81
CA VAL A 96 3.81 5.08 -4.11
C VAL A 96 3.41 3.80 -3.38
N LEU A 97 3.33 3.87 -2.05
CA LEU A 97 2.83 2.79 -1.20
C LEU A 97 1.45 3.18 -0.66
N SER A 98 0.43 2.39 -1.00
CA SER A 98 -0.94 2.61 -0.51
C SER A 98 -1.33 1.55 0.53
N ASP A 99 -1.76 1.99 1.73
CA ASP A 99 -2.46 1.14 2.68
C ASP A 99 -3.92 1.01 2.23
N ARG A 100 -4.25 -0.17 1.69
CA ARG A 100 -5.54 -0.54 1.04
C ARG A 100 -5.75 0.00 -0.37
N TYR A 101 -6.38 -0.83 -1.19
CA TYR A 101 -6.85 -0.49 -2.53
C TYR A 101 -8.12 -1.30 -2.88
N ILE A 102 -8.34 -1.59 -4.16
CA ILE A 102 -9.48 -2.38 -4.67
C ILE A 102 -9.77 -3.64 -3.83
N PRO A 103 -8.81 -4.51 -3.47
CA PRO A 103 -9.12 -5.75 -2.76
C PRO A 103 -9.81 -5.51 -1.41
N SER A 104 -9.40 -4.47 -0.66
CA SER A 104 -10.05 -4.11 0.61
C SER A 104 -11.49 -3.65 0.42
N GLY A 105 -11.75 -2.84 -0.61
CA GLY A 105 -13.10 -2.39 -0.96
C GLY A 105 -14.01 -3.57 -1.34
N LEU A 106 -13.57 -4.39 -2.30
CA LEU A 106 -14.34 -5.53 -2.79
C LEU A 106 -14.85 -6.45 -1.68
N VAL A 107 -14.02 -6.72 -0.67
CA VAL A 107 -14.42 -7.54 0.47
C VAL A 107 -15.52 -6.85 1.29
N MET A 108 -15.37 -5.57 1.60
CA MET A 108 -16.33 -4.84 2.43
C MET A 108 -17.67 -4.63 1.71
N GLN A 109 -17.64 -4.16 0.46
CA GLN A 109 -18.88 -3.93 -0.29
C GLN A 109 -19.58 -5.23 -0.71
N ARG A 110 -18.89 -6.37 -0.71
CA ARG A 110 -19.54 -7.69 -0.81
C ARG A 110 -20.36 -8.04 0.43
N PHE A 111 -19.90 -7.67 1.62
CA PHE A 111 -20.69 -7.86 2.85
C PHE A 111 -21.95 -7.00 2.85
N ASP A 112 -21.95 -5.88 2.12
CA ASP A 112 -23.13 -5.04 1.87
C ASP A 112 -24.11 -5.64 0.83
N GLY A 113 -23.86 -6.84 0.33
CA GLY A 113 -24.75 -7.54 -0.61
C GLY A 113 -24.64 -7.09 -2.06
N ILE A 114 -23.57 -6.37 -2.43
CA ILE A 114 -23.40 -5.87 -3.80
C ILE A 114 -22.87 -6.94 -4.73
N ASP A 115 -23.38 -6.93 -5.97
CA ASP A 115 -22.94 -7.84 -7.02
C ASP A 115 -21.44 -7.62 -7.32
N PRO A 116 -20.60 -8.66 -7.26
CA PRO A 116 -19.18 -8.59 -7.59
C PRO A 116 -18.95 -8.12 -9.02
N ALA A 117 -19.83 -8.48 -9.97
CA ALA A 117 -19.70 -8.06 -11.35
C ALA A 117 -19.78 -6.53 -11.44
N PHE A 118 -20.77 -5.95 -10.73
CA PHE A 118 -20.87 -4.50 -10.61
C PHE A 118 -19.63 -3.88 -9.96
N LEU A 119 -19.12 -4.46 -8.86
CA LEU A 119 -17.94 -3.91 -8.20
C LEU A 119 -16.67 -4.00 -9.07
N TRP A 120 -16.53 -5.04 -9.88
CA TRP A 120 -15.43 -5.16 -10.84
C TRP A 120 -15.56 -4.16 -11.98
N GLU A 121 -16.76 -3.99 -12.52
CA GLU A 121 -17.04 -3.02 -13.58
C GLU A 121 -16.81 -1.58 -13.11
N LEU A 122 -17.30 -1.25 -11.92
CA LEU A 122 -17.11 0.04 -11.28
C LEU A 122 -15.63 0.42 -11.10
N ASN A 123 -14.73 -0.55 -11.01
CA ASN A 123 -13.30 -0.36 -10.80
C ASN A 123 -12.45 -0.78 -12.01
N ALA A 124 -13.06 -1.09 -13.15
CA ALA A 124 -12.36 -1.70 -14.28
C ALA A 124 -11.28 -0.78 -14.88
N GLU A 125 -11.48 0.53 -14.78
CA GLU A 125 -10.58 1.56 -15.31
C GLU A 125 -9.55 2.07 -14.29
N ALA A 126 -9.55 1.52 -13.07
CA ALA A 126 -8.61 1.92 -12.04
C ALA A 126 -7.23 1.30 -12.30
N ASP A 127 -6.17 2.08 -12.06
CA ASP A 127 -4.79 1.64 -12.30
C ASP A 127 -4.44 0.45 -11.41
N ARG A 128 -3.69 -0.49 -11.96
CA ARG A 128 -3.29 -1.67 -11.19
C ARG A 128 -2.02 -1.40 -10.42
N PRO A 129 -1.96 -1.79 -9.13
CA PRO A 129 -0.69 -1.91 -8.45
C PRO A 129 0.25 -2.83 -9.22
N ASP A 130 1.51 -2.44 -9.28
CA ASP A 130 2.58 -3.17 -9.95
C ASP A 130 2.94 -4.44 -9.18
N SER A 131 3.41 -5.45 -9.91
CA SER A 131 4.03 -6.60 -9.27
C SER A 131 5.42 -6.22 -8.78
N PRO A 132 5.75 -6.41 -7.48
CA PRO A 132 7.09 -6.10 -6.96
C PRO A 132 8.23 -6.83 -7.68
N SER A 133 7.92 -7.98 -8.31
CA SER A 133 8.89 -8.79 -9.05
C SER A 133 9.33 -8.19 -10.38
N SER A 134 8.54 -7.28 -10.95
CA SER A 134 8.77 -6.67 -12.27
C SER A 134 9.57 -5.36 -12.20
N TRP A 135 9.63 -4.74 -11.02
CA TRP A 135 10.27 -3.45 -10.81
C TRP A 135 11.78 -3.55 -10.58
N LYS A 136 12.53 -2.58 -11.11
CA LYS A 136 13.97 -2.44 -10.86
C LYS A 136 14.24 -1.11 -10.16
N PRO A 137 14.94 -1.11 -9.01
CA PRO A 137 15.27 0.12 -8.30
C PRO A 137 16.21 1.01 -9.11
N THR A 138 16.13 2.32 -8.88
CA THR A 138 16.95 3.30 -9.58
C THR A 138 18.42 3.13 -9.17
N PRO A 139 19.37 3.00 -10.11
CA PRO A 139 20.78 2.80 -9.76
C PRO A 139 21.32 3.95 -8.90
N ARG A 140 21.90 3.60 -7.74
CA ARG A 140 22.49 4.54 -6.77
C ARG A 140 23.52 5.53 -7.33
N SER A 141 24.14 5.23 -8.48
CA SER A 141 25.12 6.10 -9.13
C SER A 141 24.52 7.34 -9.79
N SER A 142 23.20 7.37 -10.04
CA SER A 142 22.50 8.47 -10.70
C SER A 142 22.12 9.64 -9.78
N ARG A 143 22.06 9.43 -8.46
CA ARG A 143 21.60 10.43 -7.46
C ARG A 143 22.74 11.11 -6.67
N ASN A 144 23.96 11.15 -7.20
CA ASN A 144 25.12 11.75 -6.51
C ASN A 144 25.03 13.29 -6.49
N GLY A 145 24.22 13.83 -5.57
CA GLY A 145 24.18 15.25 -5.21
C GLY A 145 24.23 15.53 -3.70
N SER A 146 24.17 14.52 -2.83
CA SER A 146 24.21 14.72 -1.37
C SER A 146 24.82 13.52 -0.65
N ARG A 147 26.15 13.56 -0.48
CA ARG A 147 26.88 12.66 0.43
C ARG A 147 26.92 13.29 1.82
N SER A 148 26.11 12.85 2.78
CA SER A 148 26.41 13.16 4.20
C SER A 148 25.86 12.24 5.31
N THR A 149 24.94 11.29 5.12
CA THR A 149 24.29 10.70 6.35
C THR A 149 24.13 9.18 6.43
N ALA A 150 24.56 8.40 5.44
CA ALA A 150 24.32 6.95 5.43
C ALA A 150 25.48 6.09 6.00
N ARG A 151 26.16 6.53 7.08
CA ARG A 151 27.24 5.73 7.71
C ARG A 151 26.93 5.17 9.10
N THR A 152 25.74 5.43 9.67
CA THR A 152 25.46 5.08 11.08
C THR A 152 24.55 3.86 11.29
N ILE A 153 23.81 3.36 10.29
CA ILE A 153 22.78 2.32 10.53
C ILE A 153 23.29 0.87 10.31
N ALA A 154 24.47 0.69 9.70
CA ALA A 154 24.99 -0.64 9.38
C ALA A 154 25.55 -1.45 10.58
N SER A 155 25.65 -0.86 11.77
CA SER A 155 26.15 -1.55 12.98
C SER A 155 25.05 -2.03 13.93
N SER A 156 23.81 -1.56 13.79
CA SER A 156 22.72 -1.88 14.74
C SER A 156 21.95 -3.15 14.37
N SER A 157 21.94 -3.56 13.10
CA SER A 157 21.14 -4.71 12.62
C SER A 157 21.77 -6.08 12.86
N ARG A 158 23.04 -6.16 13.29
CA ARG A 158 23.67 -7.44 13.68
C ARG A 158 23.40 -7.84 15.13
N ARG A 159 22.89 -6.93 15.96
CA ARG A 159 22.63 -7.19 17.40
C ARG A 159 21.20 -7.64 17.67
N ALA A 160 20.22 -7.20 16.87
CA ALA A 160 18.79 -7.51 17.08
C ALA A 160 18.38 -8.94 16.66
N VAL A 161 19.06 -9.55 15.70
CA VAL A 161 18.71 -10.90 15.19
C VAL A 161 19.26 -12.03 16.08
N ARG A 162 20.17 -11.74 17.03
CA ARG A 162 20.78 -12.76 17.91
C ARG A 162 20.02 -12.98 19.23
N THR A 163 19.07 -12.12 19.57
CA THR A 163 18.41 -12.13 20.89
C THR A 163 17.06 -12.88 20.94
N LEU A 164 16.54 -13.35 19.80
CA LEU A 164 15.24 -14.04 19.70
C LEU A 164 15.33 -15.59 19.65
N ARG A 165 16.47 -16.19 19.97
CA ARG A 165 16.66 -17.66 19.99
C ARG A 165 16.88 -18.29 21.37
N ARG A 166 16.35 -17.69 22.45
CA ARG A 166 16.38 -18.31 23.78
C ARG A 166 15.10 -18.07 24.56
N THR A 167 14.12 -18.95 24.36
CA THR A 167 13.08 -19.26 25.36
C THR A 167 13.24 -20.74 25.74
N PRO A 168 13.41 -21.09 27.03
CA PRO A 168 13.42 -22.48 27.46
C PRO A 168 11.98 -22.99 27.56
N THR A 169 11.74 -24.18 27.01
CA THR A 169 10.50 -24.96 27.19
C THR A 169 10.42 -25.45 28.64
N GLY A 170 9.51 -24.89 29.44
CA GLY A 170 9.15 -25.39 30.77
C GLY A 170 8.26 -26.63 30.66
N LYS A 171 8.65 -27.69 31.36
CA LYS A 171 7.91 -28.95 31.55
C LYS A 171 6.76 -28.74 32.56
N PRO A 172 5.56 -29.30 32.37
CA PRO A 172 4.49 -29.19 33.36
C PRO A 172 4.75 -30.11 34.57
N PRO A 173 4.30 -29.74 35.78
CA PRO A 173 4.42 -30.59 36.96
C PRO A 173 3.37 -31.72 36.96
N ASN A 174 3.79 -32.88 37.44
CA ASN A 174 2.91 -33.97 37.88
C ASN A 174 2.21 -33.55 39.18
N ASP A 175 0.90 -33.77 39.25
CA ASP A 175 0.19 -34.54 40.29
C ASP A 175 -1.22 -34.90 39.78
#